data_AF-A0A7L0DME7-F1
#
_entry.id   AF-A0A7L0DME7-F1
#
_cell.length_a   1.000
_cell.length_b   1.000
_cell.length_c   1.000
_cell.angle_alpha   90.00
_cell.angle_beta   90.00
_cell.angle_gamma   90.00
#
_symmetry.space_group_name_H-M   'P 1'
#
loop_
_entity.id
_entity.type
_entity.pdbx_description
1 polymer ?
#
loop_
_entity_poly.entity_id
_entity_poly.type
_entity_poly.pdbx_seq_one_letter_code
_entity_poly.pdbx_strand_id
1 'polypeptide(L)'
;ACAPRGGQECGTSVFSTGICVQMGGDLQPVGHIAPTAQRCSTYMDIVIVLDGSNSIYPWYEVQNFLSNILSKFFIGPGQIQVRCYPQMRCLWGGGVLQYGEQAVHEWSLGGGDTAEEVVEAAKNISRQEGGETRTAFAIHRACTEAFSPERGGRADATRLMIVVTDGESHDGEELPEALAECEKRNITRYAIAVSAPATSLPARWGCVCPYLGLDPQGRGVAEKTSGTTSGGIPSPSPSPGTHGYNESSGGVEMSQIGFSVHLLEDGILFGMVGAYDWDGAVLEESQRGRIVPPRKAFQQEFPLELKNHAAYLGYAISSLQLPGGGRLYVAGAPRFQHKGKVILFEMDTMGTVTVAQALMGEQIGSYFGSEVCALDVEDDGVTDVLLGGGPMYLALWGTKDHSMPPQHLLAPAGTLHADKKPQDSRFGYALAAVPDLNHDGFNDVVVGAPLEDGHCGAIYIYHGAPGTLLPHYKQ
;
A
#
# COMPACT_ATOMS: atom_id res chain seq x y z
N ALA A 1 6.40 -17.66 13.11
CA ALA A 1 4.99 -17.25 13.23
C ALA A 1 4.81 -15.88 12.57
N CYS A 2 3.66 -15.59 11.96
CA CYS A 2 3.44 -14.34 11.24
C CYS A 2 2.09 -13.70 11.56
N ALA A 3 2.05 -12.37 11.50
CA ALA A 3 0.89 -11.52 11.63
C ALA A 3 0.79 -10.65 10.36
N PRO A 4 0.13 -11.14 9.29
CA PRO A 4 0.09 -10.45 7.99
C PRO A 4 -0.71 -9.14 8.00
N ARG A 5 -1.58 -8.96 9.02
CA ARG A 5 -2.29 -7.70 9.28
C ARG A 5 -1.55 -6.77 10.24
N GLY A 6 -0.35 -7.14 10.69
CA GLY A 6 0.54 -6.26 11.42
C GLY A 6 0.83 -5.05 10.57
N GLY A 7 0.38 -3.88 11.02
CA GLY A 7 0.42 -2.66 10.24
C GLY A 7 1.09 -1.52 10.99
N GLN A 8 1.52 -0.53 10.22
CA GLN A 8 2.10 0.70 10.71
C GLN A 8 1.20 1.87 10.30
N GLU A 9 0.89 2.73 11.26
CA GLU A 9 0.23 4.00 10.98
C GLU A 9 1.26 5.01 10.49
N CYS A 10 0.96 5.63 9.36
CA CYS A 10 1.78 6.67 8.74
C CYS A 10 0.89 7.87 8.43
N GLY A 11 0.81 8.80 9.38
CA GLY A 11 -0.11 9.94 9.30
C GLY A 11 -1.57 9.46 9.36
N THR A 12 -2.37 9.83 8.36
CA THR A 12 -3.77 9.38 8.22
C THR A 12 -3.91 8.02 7.53
N SER A 13 -2.83 7.42 7.05
CA SER A 13 -2.83 6.16 6.31
C SER A 13 -2.38 5.00 7.18
N VAL A 14 -3.02 3.84 7.02
CA VAL A 14 -2.64 2.59 7.70
C VAL A 14 -2.11 1.62 6.68
N PHE A 15 -0.84 1.24 6.81
CA PHE A 15 -0.20 0.27 5.92
C PHE A 15 -0.14 -1.10 6.58
N SER A 16 -0.62 -2.14 5.89
CA SER A 16 -0.57 -3.53 6.36
C SER A 16 0.57 -4.26 5.65
N THR A 17 1.79 -4.08 6.14
CA THR A 17 2.99 -4.70 5.56
C THR A 17 3.20 -6.14 6.03
N GLY A 18 2.74 -6.49 7.23
CA GLY A 18 2.93 -7.81 7.86
C GLY A 18 4.21 -7.90 8.68
N ILE A 19 4.16 -8.65 9.78
CA ILE A 19 5.29 -8.86 10.69
C ILE A 19 5.40 -10.34 11.03
N CYS A 20 6.60 -10.90 10.96
CA CYS A 20 6.90 -12.26 11.35
C CYS A 20 7.88 -12.30 12.53
N VAL A 21 7.83 -13.39 13.30
CA VAL A 21 8.70 -13.67 14.44
C VAL A 21 9.29 -15.06 14.27
N GLN A 22 10.61 -15.15 14.39
CA GLN A 22 11.34 -16.41 14.43
C GLN A 22 11.35 -16.93 15.86
N MET A 23 11.01 -18.20 16.03
CA MET A 23 10.92 -18.86 17.33
C MET A 23 12.08 -19.84 17.50
N GLY A 24 12.69 -19.85 18.68
CA GLY A 24 13.69 -20.84 19.07
C GLY A 24 13.06 -22.19 19.41
N GLY A 25 13.89 -23.20 19.68
CA GLY A 25 13.42 -24.54 20.06
C GLY A 25 12.66 -24.59 21.40
N ASP A 26 12.79 -23.55 22.22
CA ASP A 26 12.07 -23.32 23.47
C ASP A 26 10.80 -22.45 23.29
N LEU A 27 10.41 -22.19 22.04
CA LEU A 27 9.31 -21.29 21.67
C LEU A 27 9.50 -19.86 22.22
N GLN A 28 10.75 -19.41 22.41
CA GLN A 28 11.02 -18.00 22.68
C GLN A 28 11.28 -17.22 21.38
N PRO A 29 10.87 -15.94 21.28
CA PRO A 29 11.20 -15.09 20.15
C PRO A 29 12.72 -14.88 20.07
N VAL A 30 13.32 -15.22 18.93
CA VAL A 30 14.76 -15.01 18.67
C VAL A 30 14.99 -13.76 17.82
N GLY A 31 14.00 -13.39 17.01
CA GLY A 31 14.10 -12.22 16.14
C GLY A 31 12.79 -11.89 15.44
N HIS A 32 12.74 -10.69 14.85
CA HIS A 32 11.62 -10.18 14.08
C HIS A 32 11.99 -10.03 12.60
N ILE A 33 11.06 -10.36 11.72
CA ILE A 33 11.19 -10.29 10.28
C ILE A 33 10.08 -9.37 9.76
N ALA A 34 10.44 -8.18 9.29
CA ALA A 34 9.52 -7.19 8.74
C ALA A 34 10.15 -6.50 7.51
N PRO A 35 10.38 -7.25 6.42
CA PRO A 35 11.21 -6.80 5.30
C PRO A 35 10.58 -5.71 4.45
N THR A 36 9.25 -5.66 4.42
CA THR A 36 8.46 -4.68 3.65
C THR A 36 7.97 -3.52 4.51
N ALA A 37 8.34 -3.49 5.80
CA ALA A 37 8.08 -2.35 6.67
C ALA A 37 8.87 -1.14 6.16
N GLN A 38 8.20 -0.28 5.41
CA GLN A 38 8.77 0.97 4.94
C GLN A 38 8.74 1.99 6.08
N ARG A 39 9.79 2.83 6.16
CA ARG A 39 9.67 4.08 6.92
C ARG A 39 8.61 4.94 6.24
N CYS A 40 7.68 5.50 7.01
CA CYS A 40 6.65 6.40 6.50
C CYS A 40 7.32 7.51 5.64
N SER A 41 7.10 7.48 4.33
CA SER A 41 7.79 8.33 3.36
C SER A 41 7.14 9.69 3.13
N THR A 42 6.27 10.14 4.03
CA THR A 42 5.58 11.44 3.90
C THR A 42 6.37 12.55 4.59
N TYR A 43 7.58 12.81 4.12
CA TYR A 43 8.28 14.04 4.48
C TYR A 43 7.65 15.19 3.70
N MET A 44 6.94 16.07 4.41
CA MET A 44 6.33 17.27 3.81
C MET A 44 6.65 18.48 4.67
N ASP A 45 7.13 19.53 4.02
CA ASP A 45 7.35 20.84 4.64
C ASP A 45 6.23 21.75 4.16
N ILE A 46 5.44 22.27 5.11
CA ILE A 46 4.32 23.16 4.79
C ILE A 46 4.63 24.57 5.31
N VAL A 47 4.61 25.54 4.40
CA VAL A 47 4.73 26.97 4.73
C VAL A 47 3.41 27.66 4.47
N ILE A 48 2.85 28.30 5.50
CA ILE A 48 1.61 29.09 5.35
C ILE A 48 2.02 30.57 5.22
N VAL A 49 1.55 31.22 4.16
CA VAL A 49 1.71 32.66 3.91
C VAL A 49 0.37 33.32 4.24
N LEU A 50 0.36 34.16 5.27
CA LEU A 50 -0.84 34.67 5.90
C LEU A 50 -0.98 36.18 5.67
N ASP A 51 -2.10 36.58 5.08
CA ASP A 51 -2.43 38.00 4.92
C ASP A 51 -2.83 38.60 6.27
N GLY A 52 -2.03 39.58 6.72
CA GLY A 52 -2.23 40.34 7.95
C GLY A 52 -2.72 41.77 7.71
N SER A 53 -3.22 42.06 6.50
CA SER A 53 -3.66 43.39 6.10
C SER A 53 -4.92 43.85 6.84
N ASN A 54 -5.23 45.14 6.66
CA ASN A 54 -6.35 45.77 7.35
C ASN A 54 -7.72 45.29 6.88
N SER A 55 -7.81 44.73 5.67
CA SER A 55 -9.05 44.22 5.06
C SER A 55 -9.44 42.84 5.60
N ILE A 56 -8.50 42.11 6.19
CA ILE A 56 -8.76 40.85 6.90
C ILE A 56 -9.35 41.15 8.29
N TYR A 57 -10.68 41.19 8.34
CA TYR A 57 -11.45 41.32 9.57
C TYR A 57 -12.75 40.51 9.49
N PRO A 58 -13.13 39.78 10.56
CA PRO A 58 -12.48 39.73 11.87
C PRO A 58 -11.33 38.71 11.95
N TRP A 59 -10.23 39.09 12.61
CA TRP A 59 -8.98 38.30 12.68
C TRP A 59 -9.14 36.88 13.26
N TYR A 60 -10.09 36.70 14.18
CA TYR A 60 -10.32 35.40 14.82
C TYR A 60 -10.75 34.30 13.82
N GLU A 61 -11.33 34.66 12.67
CA GLU A 61 -11.68 33.68 11.63
C GLU A 61 -10.44 33.03 11.02
N VAL A 62 -9.38 33.82 10.82
CA VAL A 62 -8.09 33.35 10.32
C VAL A 62 -7.41 32.46 11.35
N GLN A 63 -7.42 32.85 12.64
CA GLN A 63 -6.88 32.03 13.73
C GLN A 63 -7.62 30.67 13.86
N ASN A 64 -8.95 30.67 13.73
CA ASN A 64 -9.76 29.46 13.74
C ASN A 64 -9.49 28.57 12.52
N PHE A 65 -9.36 29.18 11.34
CA PHE A 65 -9.01 28.49 10.12
C PHE A 65 -7.65 27.78 10.22
N LEU A 66 -6.62 28.50 10.69
CA LEU A 66 -5.29 27.93 10.93
C LEU A 66 -5.36 26.79 11.95
N SER A 67 -6.06 26.98 13.07
CA SER A 67 -6.22 25.94 14.10
C SER A 67 -6.88 24.68 13.54
N ASN A 68 -7.92 24.82 12.72
CA ASN A 68 -8.66 23.72 12.10
C ASN A 68 -7.86 22.96 11.03
N ILE A 69 -6.92 23.63 10.37
CA ILE A 69 -6.03 23.00 9.39
C ILE A 69 -4.86 22.31 10.10
N LEU A 70 -4.21 23.01 11.03
CA LEU A 70 -3.02 22.52 11.73
C LEU A 70 -3.34 21.30 12.61
N SER A 71 -4.51 21.26 13.24
CA SER A 71 -5.00 20.09 14.00
C SER A 71 -5.25 18.83 13.17
N LYS A 72 -5.30 18.94 11.83
CA LYS A 72 -5.47 17.79 10.93
C LYS A 72 -4.14 17.21 10.44
N PHE A 73 -3.02 17.91 10.68
CA PHE A 73 -1.70 17.43 10.29
C PHE A 73 -1.02 16.69 11.45
N PHE A 74 -0.40 15.56 11.13
CA PHE A 74 0.50 14.87 12.05
C PHE A 74 1.88 15.55 12.00
N ILE A 75 2.12 16.45 12.95
CA ILE A 75 3.34 17.25 13.01
C ILE A 75 4.40 16.54 13.86
N GLY A 76 5.58 16.31 13.28
CA GLY A 76 6.71 15.72 13.97
C GLY A 76 7.98 15.66 13.10
N PRO A 77 9.18 15.52 13.71
CA PRO A 77 10.46 15.56 12.99
C PRO A 77 10.61 14.45 11.95
N GLY A 78 9.84 13.36 12.07
CA GLY A 78 9.87 12.21 11.17
C GLY A 78 8.81 12.22 10.05
N GLN A 79 7.92 13.21 9.95
CA GLN A 79 6.85 13.26 8.94
C GLN A 79 6.61 14.71 8.45
N ILE A 80 5.55 15.39 8.88
CA ILE A 80 5.21 16.75 8.46
C ILE A 80 5.80 17.76 9.45
N GLN A 81 6.50 18.79 8.94
CA GLN A 81 6.95 19.90 9.77
C GLN A 81 6.12 21.15 9.46
N VAL A 82 5.41 21.63 10.48
CA VAL A 82 4.75 22.95 10.54
C VAL A 82 5.06 23.49 11.93
N ARG A 83 5.62 24.69 12.08
CA ARG A 83 6.09 25.16 13.40
C ARG A 83 5.76 26.62 13.69
N CYS A 84 5.66 26.88 14.99
CA CYS A 84 5.00 28.02 15.59
C CYS A 84 5.50 28.18 17.05
N TYR A 85 6.11 29.31 17.45
CA TYR A 85 6.63 29.50 18.82
C TYR A 85 6.14 30.82 19.43
N PRO A 86 5.70 30.83 20.71
CA PRO A 86 5.29 32.05 21.38
C PRO A 86 6.51 32.83 21.90
N GLN A 87 6.54 34.10 21.55
CA GLN A 87 7.24 35.23 22.15
C GLN A 87 8.26 34.95 23.27
N MET A 88 9.54 34.84 22.90
CA MET A 88 10.66 35.64 23.44
C MET A 88 11.99 35.17 22.84
N ARG A 89 12.61 36.07 22.07
CA ARG A 89 14.06 36.19 21.83
C ARG A 89 14.76 34.98 21.17
N CYS A 90 14.93 35.01 19.84
CA CYS A 90 16.18 34.70 19.13
C CYS A 90 16.10 35.15 17.66
N LEU A 91 17.22 35.65 17.15
CA LEU A 91 17.43 35.87 15.72
C LEU A 91 17.42 34.50 14.98
N TRP A 92 16.94 34.52 13.72
CA TRP A 92 17.02 33.48 12.67
C TRP A 92 15.90 32.39 12.61
N GLY A 93 14.77 32.74 11.94
CA GLY A 93 14.15 32.17 10.71
C GLY A 93 13.60 30.73 10.61
N GLY A 94 12.59 30.32 9.81
CA GLY A 94 11.44 30.90 9.05
C GLY A 94 10.28 29.87 8.87
N GLY A 95 9.02 30.29 9.06
CA GLY A 95 7.76 29.58 9.37
C GLY A 95 6.67 30.65 9.50
N VAL A 96 5.39 30.30 9.36
CA VAL A 96 4.26 31.18 8.92
C VAL A 96 4.63 32.63 8.63
N LEU A 97 4.62 32.99 7.35
CA LEU A 97 4.97 34.33 6.89
C LEU A 97 3.73 35.20 6.91
N GLN A 98 3.62 36.11 7.88
CA GLN A 98 2.58 37.12 7.84
C GLN A 98 3.03 38.31 6.99
N TYR A 99 2.12 38.86 6.18
CA TYR A 99 2.44 40.00 5.32
C TYR A 99 1.36 41.09 5.33
N GLY A 100 1.82 42.33 5.18
CA GLY A 100 1.03 43.54 4.91
C GLY A 100 1.88 44.49 4.06
N GLU A 101 2.40 45.56 4.66
CA GLU A 101 3.41 46.44 4.05
C GLU A 101 4.83 45.83 4.12
N GLN A 102 5.09 45.04 5.17
CA GLN A 102 6.31 44.25 5.34
C GLN A 102 5.92 42.77 5.45
N ALA A 103 6.78 41.89 4.95
CA ALA A 103 6.66 40.45 5.19
C ALA A 103 7.52 40.09 6.41
N VAL A 104 6.93 39.51 7.43
CA VAL A 104 7.63 39.10 8.65
C VAL A 104 7.42 37.61 8.82
N HIS A 105 8.53 36.89 8.99
CA HIS A 105 8.47 35.48 9.36
C HIS A 105 8.07 35.41 10.82
N GLU A 106 6.85 34.97 11.10
CA GLU A 106 6.41 34.82 12.48
C GLU A 106 7.16 33.65 13.15
N TRP A 107 7.52 32.57 12.42
CA TRP A 107 8.12 31.35 12.99
C TRP A 107 9.24 30.70 12.17
N SER A 108 9.54 29.41 12.41
CA SER A 108 10.64 28.60 11.83
C SER A 108 10.27 27.12 11.69
N LEU A 109 10.65 26.38 10.63
CA LEU A 109 10.50 24.90 10.60
C LEU A 109 11.34 24.19 11.70
N GLY A 110 12.15 24.95 12.46
CA GLY A 110 13.09 24.53 13.51
C GLY A 110 12.75 24.71 15.02
N GLY A 111 11.58 25.18 15.49
CA GLY A 111 11.14 25.15 16.94
C GLY A 111 9.64 24.81 17.27
N GLY A 112 9.33 23.75 18.09
CA GLY A 112 8.01 23.04 18.34
C GLY A 112 7.88 21.51 17.96
N ASP A 113 7.65 20.57 18.89
CA ASP A 113 7.75 19.12 18.63
C ASP A 113 6.42 18.37 18.38
N THR A 114 5.26 18.99 18.67
CA THR A 114 3.93 18.35 18.48
C THR A 114 2.85 19.28 17.88
N ALA A 115 1.74 18.68 17.41
CA ALA A 115 0.65 19.42 16.77
C ALA A 115 -0.10 20.36 17.74
N GLU A 116 -0.20 19.99 19.02
CA GLU A 116 -0.86 20.79 20.05
C GLU A 116 -0.14 22.12 20.30
N GLU A 117 1.20 22.10 20.33
CA GLU A 117 2.03 23.31 20.48
C GLU A 117 1.82 24.28 19.31
N VAL A 118 1.72 23.72 18.10
CA VAL A 118 1.55 24.50 16.86
C VAL A 118 0.18 25.13 16.77
N VAL A 119 -0.87 24.41 17.18
CA VAL A 119 -2.24 24.93 17.24
C VAL A 119 -2.36 26.04 18.29
N GLU A 120 -1.74 25.89 19.46
CA GLU A 120 -1.83 26.91 20.51
C GLU A 120 -1.12 28.20 20.13
N ALA A 121 0.04 28.09 19.48
CA ALA A 121 0.74 29.26 19.02
C ALA A 121 0.05 29.92 17.80
N ALA A 122 -0.70 29.17 16.97
CA ALA A 122 -1.55 29.74 15.91
C ALA A 122 -2.72 30.59 16.45
N LYS A 123 -3.29 30.23 17.60
CA LYS A 123 -4.32 31.05 18.26
C LYS A 123 -3.78 32.37 18.81
N ASN A 124 -2.48 32.45 19.07
CA ASN A 124 -1.83 33.61 19.69
C ASN A 124 -1.20 34.58 18.69
N ILE A 125 -1.35 34.37 17.37
CA ILE A 125 -0.86 35.33 16.36
C ILE A 125 -1.63 36.64 16.48
N SER A 126 -0.91 37.74 16.73
CA SER A 126 -1.45 39.09 16.58
C SER A 126 -1.39 39.53 15.13
N ARG A 127 -2.44 40.21 14.65
CA ARG A 127 -2.43 40.82 13.32
C ARG A 127 -1.36 41.93 13.23
N GLN A 128 -0.56 41.96 12.16
CA GLN A 128 0.48 42.98 12.00
C GLN A 128 -0.07 44.41 11.79
N GLU A 129 -1.21 44.54 11.11
CA GLU A 129 -1.81 45.82 10.70
C GLU A 129 -0.92 46.61 9.70
N GLY A 130 -1.51 47.12 8.61
CA GLY A 130 -0.71 47.76 7.56
C GLY A 130 -1.55 48.48 6.50
N GLY A 131 -0.96 49.46 5.82
CA GLY A 131 -1.62 50.28 4.79
C GLY A 131 -1.65 49.66 3.38
N GLU A 132 -0.82 48.64 3.13
CA GLU A 132 -0.71 47.94 1.85
C GLU A 132 -0.77 46.41 2.06
N THR A 133 -1.11 45.69 0.99
CA THR A 133 -1.12 44.21 0.94
C THR A 133 -0.17 43.75 -0.17
N ARG A 134 1.04 43.31 0.19
CA ARG A 134 2.10 42.90 -0.76
C ARG A 134 2.24 41.37 -0.87
N THR A 135 1.33 40.74 -1.62
CA THR A 135 1.22 39.27 -1.76
C THR A 135 2.34 38.68 -2.62
N ALA A 136 2.72 39.33 -3.72
CA ALA A 136 3.77 38.83 -4.62
C ALA A 136 5.13 38.80 -3.90
N PHE A 137 5.44 39.86 -3.16
CA PHE A 137 6.62 39.93 -2.31
C PHE A 137 6.65 38.83 -1.24
N ALA A 138 5.51 38.57 -0.59
CA ALA A 138 5.39 37.53 0.43
C ALA A 138 5.63 36.12 -0.15
N ILE A 139 5.03 35.81 -1.30
CA ILE A 139 5.22 34.52 -1.99
C ILE A 139 6.69 34.34 -2.40
N HIS A 140 7.29 35.37 -3.02
CA HIS A 140 8.69 35.31 -3.43
C HIS A 140 9.61 35.06 -2.22
N ARG A 141 9.38 35.76 -1.11
CA ARG A 141 10.15 35.60 0.11
C ARG A 141 9.96 34.22 0.76
N ALA A 142 8.75 33.68 0.76
CA ALA A 142 8.49 32.34 1.26
C ALA A 142 9.19 31.26 0.40
N CYS A 143 9.21 31.41 -0.93
CA CYS A 143 9.89 30.48 -1.82
C CYS A 143 11.43 30.53 -1.69
N THR A 144 11.97 31.72 -1.45
CA THR A 144 13.43 31.91 -1.35
C THR A 144 13.98 31.57 0.04
N GLU A 145 13.27 31.97 1.09
CA GLU A 145 13.76 31.88 2.47
C GLU A 145 13.09 30.74 3.26
N ALA A 146 11.76 30.58 3.21
CA ALA A 146 11.06 29.73 4.18
C ALA A 146 11.36 28.23 4.02
N PHE A 147 11.67 27.76 2.81
CA PHE A 147 12.06 26.36 2.54
C PHE A 147 13.59 26.13 2.56
N SER A 148 14.39 27.09 3.04
CA SER A 148 15.85 26.95 3.08
C SER A 148 16.32 26.00 4.19
N PRO A 149 17.44 25.28 4.01
CA PRO A 149 18.01 24.42 5.06
C PRO A 149 18.33 25.17 6.36
N GLU A 150 18.73 26.44 6.25
CA GLU A 150 19.01 27.34 7.36
C GLU A 150 17.77 27.58 8.26
N ARG A 151 16.58 27.37 7.71
CA ARG A 151 15.29 27.59 8.36
C ARG A 151 14.54 26.29 8.65
N GLY A 152 15.22 25.14 8.50
CA GLY A 152 14.70 23.80 8.76
C GLY A 152 14.10 23.10 7.54
N GLY A 153 14.21 23.68 6.34
CA GLY A 153 13.74 23.04 5.11
C GLY A 153 14.54 21.79 4.76
N ARG A 154 13.85 20.68 4.54
CA ARG A 154 14.44 19.39 4.19
C ARG A 154 14.54 19.26 2.67
N ALA A 155 15.66 18.74 2.18
CA ALA A 155 15.92 18.63 0.74
C ALA A 155 15.11 17.49 0.08
N ASP A 156 14.77 16.47 0.87
CA ASP A 156 14.04 15.26 0.51
C ASP A 156 12.52 15.33 0.80
N ALA A 157 12.05 16.42 1.41
CA ALA A 157 10.64 16.64 1.70
C ALA A 157 9.90 17.31 0.53
N THR A 158 8.62 16.92 0.35
CA THR A 158 7.69 17.63 -0.54
C THR A 158 7.42 19.02 0.03
N ARG A 159 7.56 20.06 -0.80
CA ARG A 159 7.37 21.46 -0.37
C ARG A 159 5.99 21.97 -0.75
N LEU A 160 5.21 22.35 0.25
CA LEU A 160 3.85 22.86 0.08
C LEU A 160 3.72 24.26 0.65
N MET A 161 3.22 25.20 -0.14
CA MET A 161 2.88 26.55 0.28
C MET A 161 1.36 26.74 0.29
N ILE A 162 0.82 27.31 1.36
CA ILE A 162 -0.59 27.68 1.46
C ILE A 162 -0.66 29.19 1.67
N VAL A 163 -1.16 29.92 0.68
CA VAL A 163 -1.38 31.37 0.75
C VAL A 163 -2.82 31.63 1.21
N VAL A 164 -3.01 32.44 2.24
CA VAL A 164 -4.30 32.82 2.79
C VAL A 164 -4.44 34.32 2.68
N THR A 165 -5.38 34.81 1.88
CA THR A 165 -5.56 36.25 1.54
C THR A 165 -7.03 36.56 1.26
N ASP A 166 -7.45 37.82 1.23
CA ASP A 166 -8.80 38.24 0.77
C ASP A 166 -8.85 38.56 -0.73
N GLY A 167 -7.70 38.59 -1.41
CA GLY A 167 -7.59 38.62 -2.87
C GLY A 167 -7.22 39.97 -3.48
N GLU A 168 -7.03 41.04 -2.70
CA GLU A 168 -6.51 42.31 -3.22
C GLU A 168 -5.02 42.49 -2.89
N SER A 169 -4.18 42.63 -3.91
CA SER A 169 -2.74 42.86 -3.76
C SER A 169 -2.31 44.16 -4.43
N HIS A 170 -1.49 44.94 -3.73
CA HIS A 170 -0.94 46.21 -4.21
C HIS A 170 0.29 46.01 -5.13
N ASP A 171 0.88 44.80 -5.13
CA ASP A 171 2.04 44.37 -5.93
C ASP A 171 1.67 43.25 -6.94
N GLY A 172 0.40 43.17 -7.35
CA GLY A 172 -0.09 42.08 -8.21
C GLY A 172 0.64 41.94 -9.56
N GLU A 173 1.27 43.01 -10.07
CA GLU A 173 2.06 42.98 -11.30
C GLU A 173 3.35 42.16 -11.17
N GLU A 174 3.88 41.98 -9.95
CA GLU A 174 5.11 41.23 -9.66
C GLU A 174 4.87 39.73 -9.40
N LEU A 175 3.59 39.31 -9.32
CA LEU A 175 3.20 37.93 -9.03
C LEU A 175 3.76 36.90 -10.03
N PRO A 176 3.80 37.14 -11.36
CA PRO A 176 4.37 36.18 -12.30
C PRO A 176 5.84 35.84 -12.02
N GLU A 177 6.63 36.82 -11.57
CA GLU A 177 8.04 36.62 -11.22
C GLU A 177 8.18 35.78 -9.95
N ALA A 178 7.37 36.08 -8.93
CA ALA A 178 7.32 35.31 -7.69
C ALA A 178 6.95 33.83 -7.94
N LEU A 179 5.95 33.58 -8.80
CA LEU A 179 5.51 32.22 -9.14
C LEU A 179 6.59 31.44 -9.91
N ALA A 180 7.30 32.09 -10.84
CA ALA A 180 8.38 31.44 -11.59
C ALA A 180 9.52 30.98 -10.68
N GLU A 181 9.88 31.77 -9.66
CA GLU A 181 10.90 31.37 -8.68
C GLU A 181 10.42 30.20 -7.79
N CYS A 182 9.14 30.13 -7.47
CA CYS A 182 8.56 28.99 -6.75
C CYS A 182 8.53 27.70 -7.59
N GLU A 183 8.25 27.79 -8.89
CA GLU A 183 8.28 26.66 -9.83
C GLU A 183 9.68 26.10 -9.99
N LYS A 184 10.68 26.97 -10.14
CA LYS A 184 12.10 26.59 -10.21
C LYS A 184 12.54 25.78 -8.99
N ARG A 185 11.90 25.98 -7.83
CA ARG A 185 12.20 25.31 -6.56
C ARG A 185 11.28 24.12 -6.24
N ASN A 186 10.42 23.75 -7.19
CA ASN A 186 9.46 22.65 -7.10
C ASN A 186 8.52 22.74 -5.87
N ILE A 187 7.99 23.93 -5.60
CA ILE A 187 7.08 24.18 -4.48
C ILE A 187 5.64 24.10 -4.97
N THR A 188 4.84 23.17 -4.46
CA THR A 188 3.40 23.12 -4.71
C THR A 188 2.70 24.24 -3.95
N ARG A 189 1.74 24.94 -4.56
CA ARG A 189 1.11 26.15 -3.98
C ARG A 189 -0.41 26.04 -4.02
N TYR A 190 -1.07 26.41 -2.93
CA TYR A 190 -2.52 26.62 -2.86
C TYR A 190 -2.82 28.02 -2.37
N ALA A 191 -3.85 28.65 -2.93
CA ALA A 191 -4.36 29.94 -2.45
C ALA A 191 -5.77 29.75 -1.87
N ILE A 192 -6.04 30.42 -0.75
CA ILE A 192 -7.29 30.32 0.00
C ILE A 192 -7.78 31.74 0.27
N ALA A 193 -8.96 32.05 -0.27
CA ALA A 193 -9.60 33.35 -0.13
C ALA A 193 -10.43 33.43 1.16
N VAL A 194 -10.24 34.49 1.96
CA VAL A 194 -10.99 34.76 3.20
C VAL A 194 -11.81 36.04 2.99
N SER A 195 -13.11 35.89 2.72
CA SER A 195 -14.14 36.94 2.59
C SER A 195 -14.10 37.87 1.35
N ALA A 196 -14.98 37.61 0.36
CA ALA A 196 -15.72 38.64 -0.39
C ALA A 196 -17.00 38.03 -1.04
N PRO A 197 -18.17 38.71 -1.03
CA PRO A 197 -19.33 38.31 -1.83
C PRO A 197 -19.06 38.50 -3.32
N ALA A 198 -19.48 37.55 -4.16
CA ALA A 198 -19.15 37.44 -5.58
C ALA A 198 -19.71 38.55 -6.53
N THR A 199 -20.10 39.73 -6.04
CA THR A 199 -20.94 40.68 -6.80
C THR A 199 -20.45 42.13 -6.91
N SER A 200 -19.22 42.48 -6.52
CA SER A 200 -18.75 43.88 -6.62
C SER A 200 -17.32 44.06 -7.13
N LEU A 201 -17.01 43.58 -8.36
CA LEU A 201 -15.76 43.93 -9.06
C LEU A 201 -16.04 44.47 -10.47
N PRO A 202 -15.46 45.63 -10.89
CA PRO A 202 -15.64 46.19 -12.23
C PRO A 202 -14.89 45.37 -13.30
N ALA A 203 -15.52 45.24 -14.47
CA ALA A 203 -15.16 44.40 -15.62
C ALA A 203 -13.80 44.68 -16.33
N ARG A 204 -12.84 45.37 -15.70
CA ARG A 204 -11.43 45.46 -16.15
C ARG A 204 -10.49 44.51 -15.40
N TRP A 205 -11.02 43.78 -14.43
CA TRP A 205 -10.40 42.61 -13.83
C TRP A 205 -10.68 41.41 -14.72
N GLY A 206 -9.79 41.14 -15.67
CA GLY A 206 -9.73 39.85 -16.32
C GLY A 206 -9.34 38.79 -15.29
N CYS A 207 -10.34 38.19 -14.63
CA CYS A 207 -10.29 36.83 -14.08
C CYS A 207 -8.97 36.43 -13.37
N VAL A 208 -8.80 36.83 -12.10
CA VAL A 208 -7.89 36.17 -11.14
C VAL A 208 -8.63 35.07 -10.34
N CYS A 209 -9.71 34.53 -10.90
CA CYS A 209 -10.44 33.38 -10.37
C CYS A 209 -11.09 32.54 -11.50
N PRO A 210 -10.26 31.92 -12.36
CA PRO A 210 -10.57 30.58 -12.85
C PRO A 210 -9.31 29.73 -12.97
N TYR A 211 -8.52 29.59 -11.90
CA TYR A 211 -7.39 28.65 -11.86
C TYR A 211 -7.23 28.04 -10.46
N LEU A 212 -8.29 27.38 -9.99
CA LEU A 212 -8.16 26.28 -9.04
C LEU A 212 -8.58 25.02 -9.78
N GLY A 213 -7.58 24.33 -10.31
CA GLY A 213 -7.70 23.12 -11.10
C GLY A 213 -6.97 23.24 -12.43
N LEU A 214 -6.12 22.25 -12.68
CA LEU A 214 -5.45 21.82 -13.92
C LEU A 214 -3.93 22.06 -13.88
N ASP A 215 -3.04 21.05 -13.76
CA ASP A 215 -2.90 19.80 -14.53
C ASP A 215 -3.78 19.74 -15.79
N PRO A 216 -3.23 19.85 -17.01
CA PRO A 216 -3.99 19.85 -18.26
C PRO A 216 -4.85 18.59 -18.57
N GLN A 217 -5.16 17.72 -17.60
CA GLN A 217 -5.94 16.49 -17.79
C GLN A 217 -7.18 16.31 -16.87
N GLY A 218 -7.76 17.41 -16.39
CA GLY A 218 -9.17 17.51 -15.99
C GLY A 218 -9.78 16.34 -15.21
N ARG A 219 -9.84 16.43 -13.88
CA ARG A 219 -10.79 15.66 -13.05
C ARG A 219 -10.99 16.34 -11.69
N GLY A 220 -12.26 16.63 -11.34
CA GLY A 220 -12.74 16.86 -9.97
C GLY A 220 -12.96 18.32 -9.55
N VAL A 221 -14.15 18.87 -9.82
CA VAL A 221 -14.65 20.14 -9.26
C VAL A 221 -15.52 19.81 -8.03
N ALA A 222 -15.30 20.51 -6.91
CA ALA A 222 -16.25 20.53 -5.78
C ALA A 222 -16.73 21.97 -5.56
N GLU A 223 -17.90 22.26 -6.12
CA GLU A 223 -18.65 23.50 -5.91
C GLU A 223 -19.46 23.38 -4.61
N LYS A 224 -19.39 24.37 -3.73
CA LYS A 224 -20.20 24.38 -2.49
C LYS A 224 -21.30 25.41 -2.61
N THR A 225 -22.47 24.96 -3.07
CA THR A 225 -23.74 25.63 -2.79
C THR A 225 -24.07 25.47 -1.30
N SER A 226 -24.68 26.50 -0.74
CA SER A 226 -25.14 26.63 0.64
C SER A 226 -25.67 25.32 1.24
N GLY A 227 -24.97 24.82 2.26
CA GLY A 227 -25.35 23.65 3.03
C GLY A 227 -24.13 23.10 3.77
N THR A 228 -24.31 22.77 5.06
CA THR A 228 -23.32 22.10 5.91
C THR A 228 -22.47 21.08 5.15
N THR A 229 -21.15 21.26 5.14
CA THR A 229 -20.24 20.17 4.72
C THR A 229 -18.92 20.31 5.46
N SER A 230 -18.68 19.35 6.36
CA SER A 230 -17.34 18.91 6.75
C SER A 230 -16.59 18.50 5.49
N GLY A 231 -15.70 19.36 5.00
CA GLY A 231 -14.83 19.06 3.85
C GLY A 231 -13.43 18.75 4.36
N GLY A 232 -13.06 17.47 4.39
CA GLY A 232 -11.68 17.05 4.52
C GLY A 232 -10.94 17.33 3.22
N ILE A 233 -9.68 17.77 3.32
CA ILE A 233 -8.73 17.66 2.20
C ILE A 233 -8.45 16.16 2.08
N PRO A 234 -8.68 15.52 0.92
CA PRO A 234 -8.38 14.10 0.80
C PRO A 234 -6.87 13.93 0.82
N SER A 235 -6.35 13.27 1.86
CA SER A 235 -5.10 12.55 1.74
C SER A 235 -5.25 11.55 0.59
N PRO A 236 -4.28 11.40 -0.33
CA PRO A 236 -4.35 10.36 -1.35
C PRO A 236 -4.22 9.01 -0.67
N SER A 237 -5.35 8.45 -0.24
CA SER A 237 -5.45 7.04 0.11
C SER A 237 -5.27 6.25 -1.19
N PRO A 238 -4.36 5.27 -1.26
CA PRO A 238 -4.30 4.37 -2.41
C PRO A 238 -5.61 3.59 -2.44
N SER A 239 -6.55 4.10 -3.23
CA SER A 239 -7.81 3.45 -3.52
C SER A 239 -7.54 2.47 -4.67
N PRO A 240 -7.90 1.19 -4.54
CA PRO A 240 -7.68 0.24 -5.63
C PRO A 240 -8.47 0.71 -6.86
N GLY A 241 -7.76 1.14 -7.90
CA GLY A 241 -8.35 1.40 -9.23
C GLY A 241 -8.44 2.86 -9.70
N THR A 242 -7.67 3.82 -9.18
CA THR A 242 -7.62 5.17 -9.79
C THR A 242 -6.32 5.40 -10.57
N HIS A 243 -6.45 5.76 -11.84
CA HIS A 243 -5.37 5.89 -12.82
C HIS A 243 -4.36 7.00 -12.49
N GLY A 244 -3.07 6.66 -12.68
CA GLY A 244 -2.00 7.61 -13.00
C GLY A 244 -1.16 8.06 -11.81
N TYR A 245 -0.15 7.28 -11.43
CA TYR A 245 0.94 7.76 -10.58
C TYR A 245 2.28 7.22 -11.05
N ASN A 246 3.24 8.13 -11.20
CA ASN A 246 4.66 7.83 -11.39
C ASN A 246 5.15 6.86 -10.31
N GLU A 247 5.95 5.88 -10.74
CA GLU A 247 6.62 4.82 -9.96
C GLU A 247 7.46 5.39 -8.79
N SER A 248 6.81 5.80 -7.71
CA SER A 248 7.48 6.31 -6.49
C SER A 248 6.93 5.74 -5.19
N SER A 249 5.84 4.96 -5.22
CA SER A 249 5.45 4.05 -4.15
C SER A 249 5.94 2.65 -4.51
N GLY A 250 6.70 2.01 -3.61
CA GLY A 250 7.34 0.71 -3.83
C GLY A 250 6.37 -0.46 -3.98
N GLY A 251 5.06 -0.24 -4.09
CA GLY A 251 4.02 -1.22 -4.39
C GLY A 251 3.85 -2.30 -3.32
N VAL A 252 4.65 -2.29 -2.26
CA VAL A 252 4.67 -3.29 -1.19
C VAL A 252 4.14 -2.76 0.13
N GLU A 253 3.55 -1.56 0.14
CA GLU A 253 2.98 -0.90 1.32
C GLU A 253 1.86 -1.73 1.96
N MET A 254 1.10 -2.45 1.13
CA MET A 254 0.04 -3.37 1.55
C MET A 254 0.44 -4.82 1.35
N SER A 255 1.73 -5.14 1.34
CA SER A 255 2.24 -6.49 0.97
C SER A 255 1.69 -7.65 1.79
N GLN A 256 1.32 -7.42 3.05
CA GLN A 256 0.85 -8.44 3.98
C GLN A 256 1.77 -9.67 4.03
N ILE A 257 3.07 -9.45 4.20
CA ILE A 257 4.04 -10.54 4.25
C ILE A 257 3.69 -11.54 5.36
N GLY A 258 3.94 -12.82 5.06
CA GLY A 258 3.63 -13.91 5.96
C GLY A 258 2.14 -14.22 5.98
N PHE A 259 1.43 -13.83 4.90
CA PHE A 259 0.09 -14.34 4.63
C PHE A 259 0.12 -15.86 4.50
N SER A 260 1.15 -16.37 3.81
CA SER A 260 1.57 -17.76 3.82
C SER A 260 3.09 -17.84 4.05
N VAL A 261 3.54 -18.96 4.59
CA VAL A 261 4.95 -19.21 4.94
C VAL A 261 5.28 -20.64 4.60
N HIS A 262 6.41 -20.86 3.93
CA HIS A 262 6.95 -22.19 3.64
C HIS A 262 8.44 -22.24 4.03
N LEU A 263 8.82 -23.27 4.78
CA LEU A 263 10.20 -23.46 5.20
C LEU A 263 10.99 -24.15 4.09
N LEU A 264 12.15 -23.59 3.77
CA LEU A 264 13.11 -24.15 2.83
C LEU A 264 14.30 -24.71 3.64
N GLU A 265 15.11 -25.56 3.02
CA GLU A 265 16.32 -26.08 3.67
C GLU A 265 17.32 -24.98 4.06
N ASP A 266 17.39 -23.91 3.27
CA ASP A 266 18.35 -22.81 3.39
C ASP A 266 17.72 -21.45 3.73
N GLY A 267 16.41 -21.42 4.01
CA GLY A 267 15.69 -20.17 4.22
C GLY A 267 14.19 -20.32 4.41
N ILE A 268 13.47 -19.24 4.16
CA ILE A 268 12.01 -19.17 4.28
C ILE A 268 11.46 -18.46 3.04
N LEU A 269 10.40 -19.03 2.49
CA LEU A 269 9.58 -18.39 1.47
C LEU A 269 8.35 -17.79 2.14
N PHE A 270 8.02 -16.55 1.78
CA PHE A 270 6.87 -15.81 2.27
C PHE A 270 5.94 -15.42 1.13
N GLY A 271 4.64 -15.56 1.36
CA GLY A 271 3.61 -15.00 0.50
C GLY A 271 3.33 -13.53 0.82
N MET A 272 3.16 -12.72 -0.23
CA MET A 272 2.89 -11.28 -0.15
C MET A 272 1.66 -10.93 -1.00
N VAL A 273 0.47 -11.34 -0.56
CA VAL A 273 -0.77 -11.25 -1.35
C VAL A 273 -1.18 -9.83 -1.77
N GLY A 274 -0.83 -8.83 -0.98
CA GLY A 274 -1.20 -7.44 -1.25
C GLY A 274 -0.11 -6.63 -1.96
N ALA A 275 0.99 -7.28 -2.36
CA ALA A 275 2.02 -6.64 -3.16
C ALA A 275 1.48 -6.25 -4.54
N TYR A 276 1.98 -5.12 -5.03
CA TYR A 276 1.72 -4.55 -6.34
C TYR A 276 0.21 -4.42 -6.65
N ASP A 277 -0.53 -3.74 -5.76
CA ASP A 277 -1.98 -3.55 -5.86
C ASP A 277 -2.76 -4.88 -5.86
N TRP A 278 -2.39 -5.80 -4.98
CA TRP A 278 -3.02 -7.11 -4.81
C TRP A 278 -2.88 -8.10 -5.98
N ASP A 279 -1.98 -7.82 -6.93
CA ASP A 279 -1.52 -8.87 -7.85
C ASP A 279 -0.84 -9.99 -7.07
N GLY A 280 -0.11 -9.61 -6.02
CA GLY A 280 0.60 -10.50 -5.12
C GLY A 280 2.02 -10.78 -5.59
N ALA A 281 2.82 -11.32 -4.69
CA ALA A 281 4.21 -11.70 -4.92
C ALA A 281 4.65 -12.74 -3.88
N VAL A 282 5.90 -13.15 -3.99
CA VAL A 282 6.61 -13.90 -2.95
C VAL A 282 7.87 -13.16 -2.51
N LEU A 283 8.41 -13.54 -1.36
CA LEU A 283 9.72 -13.10 -0.90
C LEU A 283 10.48 -14.31 -0.36
N GLU A 284 11.73 -14.46 -0.78
CA GLU A 284 12.63 -15.44 -0.18
C GLU A 284 13.62 -14.74 0.75
N GLU A 285 13.80 -15.31 1.94
CA GLU A 285 14.84 -14.92 2.87
C GLU A 285 15.67 -16.17 3.20
N SER A 286 16.87 -16.25 2.63
CA SER A 286 17.79 -17.38 2.77
C SER A 286 19.21 -16.90 3.10
N GLN A 287 20.16 -17.84 3.19
CA GLN A 287 21.58 -17.50 3.34
C GLN A 287 22.11 -16.64 2.18
N ARG A 288 21.46 -16.69 1.02
CA ARG A 288 21.78 -15.89 -0.18
C ARG A 288 21.35 -14.42 -0.03
N GLY A 289 20.65 -14.10 1.06
CA GLY A 289 20.08 -12.79 1.33
C GLY A 289 18.59 -12.78 1.06
N ARG A 290 18.04 -11.55 0.99
CA ARG A 290 16.62 -11.31 0.79
C ARG A 290 16.35 -11.02 -0.68
N ILE A 291 15.44 -11.77 -1.27
CA ILE A 291 15.08 -11.66 -2.67
C ILE A 291 13.60 -11.31 -2.77
N VAL A 292 13.30 -10.15 -3.35
CA VAL A 292 11.94 -9.69 -3.62
C VAL A 292 11.82 -9.46 -5.13
N PRO A 293 11.13 -10.34 -5.87
CA PRO A 293 10.92 -10.14 -7.29
C PRO A 293 10.20 -8.81 -7.56
N PRO A 294 10.67 -8.02 -8.55
CA PRO A 294 9.94 -6.86 -9.00
C PRO A 294 8.63 -7.30 -9.66
N ARG A 295 7.61 -6.42 -9.67
CA ARG A 295 6.32 -6.67 -10.35
C ARG A 295 6.48 -7.24 -11.76
N LYS A 296 7.46 -6.72 -12.52
CA LYS A 296 7.75 -7.12 -13.91
C LYS A 296 8.13 -8.60 -14.05
N ALA A 297 8.66 -9.24 -13.00
CA ALA A 297 9.06 -10.65 -13.03
C ALA A 297 7.88 -11.59 -13.27
N PHE A 298 6.68 -11.23 -12.80
CA PHE A 298 5.46 -12.02 -12.98
C PHE A 298 4.55 -11.51 -14.12
N GLN A 299 4.96 -10.46 -14.84
CA GLN A 299 4.09 -9.75 -15.79
C GLN A 299 3.59 -10.63 -16.96
N GLN A 300 4.37 -11.65 -17.36
CA GLN A 300 3.95 -12.59 -18.41
C GLN A 300 2.73 -13.42 -17.96
N GLU A 301 2.70 -13.82 -16.70
CA GLU A 301 1.60 -14.63 -16.14
C GLU A 301 0.46 -13.79 -15.57
N PHE A 302 0.75 -12.54 -15.20
CA PHE A 302 -0.17 -11.57 -14.60
C PHE A 302 -0.10 -10.25 -15.37
N PRO A 303 -0.78 -10.17 -16.53
CA PRO A 303 -0.69 -9.03 -17.43
C PRO A 303 -1.38 -7.79 -16.85
N LEU A 304 -0.93 -6.60 -17.25
CA LEU A 304 -1.34 -5.32 -16.64
C LEU A 304 -2.83 -5.03 -16.84
N GLU A 305 -3.42 -5.57 -17.91
CA GLU A 305 -4.84 -5.50 -18.24
C GLU A 305 -5.72 -6.14 -17.16
N LEU A 306 -5.18 -7.11 -16.40
CA LEU A 306 -5.89 -7.83 -15.34
C LEU A 306 -5.55 -7.32 -13.93
N LYS A 307 -4.80 -6.22 -13.79
CA LYS A 307 -4.36 -5.66 -12.49
C LYS A 307 -5.51 -5.44 -11.50
N ASN A 308 -6.70 -5.07 -11.99
CA ASN A 308 -7.87 -4.82 -11.13
C ASN A 308 -8.53 -6.10 -10.58
N HIS A 309 -8.09 -7.29 -11.01
CA HIS A 309 -8.68 -8.55 -10.56
C HIS A 309 -8.19 -8.98 -9.17
N ALA A 310 -7.09 -8.37 -8.68
CA ALA A 310 -6.48 -8.70 -7.39
C ALA A 310 -6.21 -10.21 -7.27
N ALA A 311 -5.24 -10.70 -8.03
CA ALA A 311 -4.99 -12.13 -8.21
C ALA A 311 -4.60 -12.88 -6.93
N TYR A 312 -4.03 -12.16 -5.94
CA TYR A 312 -3.56 -12.69 -4.66
C TYR A 312 -2.47 -13.76 -4.83
N LEU A 313 -1.49 -13.54 -5.72
CA LEU A 313 -0.34 -14.41 -5.81
C LEU A 313 0.41 -14.48 -4.46
N GLY A 314 0.78 -15.69 -4.05
CA GLY A 314 1.37 -15.94 -2.73
C GLY A 314 0.32 -16.16 -1.64
N TYR A 315 -0.95 -16.39 -1.99
CA TYR A 315 -1.97 -16.78 -1.02
C TYR A 315 -1.62 -18.11 -0.35
N ALA A 316 -1.17 -19.07 -1.14
CA ALA A 316 -0.55 -20.31 -0.69
C ALA A 316 0.77 -20.48 -1.42
N ILE A 317 1.77 -21.04 -0.75
CA ILE A 317 3.10 -21.26 -1.28
C ILE A 317 3.63 -22.62 -0.85
N SER A 318 4.52 -23.19 -1.66
CA SER A 318 5.23 -24.43 -1.37
C SER A 318 6.51 -24.49 -2.23
N SER A 319 7.25 -25.59 -2.15
CA SER A 319 8.39 -25.87 -3.01
C SER A 319 8.39 -27.33 -3.45
N LEU A 320 8.88 -27.57 -4.66
CA LEU A 320 9.12 -28.91 -5.20
C LEU A 320 10.62 -29.14 -5.30
N GLN A 321 11.05 -30.32 -4.89
CA GLN A 321 12.40 -30.81 -5.10
C GLN A 321 12.41 -31.69 -6.35
N LEU A 322 13.23 -31.34 -7.34
CA LEU A 322 13.30 -32.03 -8.63
C LEU A 322 14.40 -33.09 -8.63
N PRO A 323 14.28 -34.12 -9.50
CA PRO A 323 15.37 -35.04 -9.77
C PRO A 323 16.66 -34.28 -10.15
N GLY A 324 17.77 -34.59 -9.48
CA GLY A 324 19.06 -33.91 -9.70
C GLY A 324 19.30 -32.67 -8.84
N GLY A 325 18.46 -32.41 -7.83
CA GLY A 325 18.70 -31.40 -6.79
C GLY A 325 18.19 -30.00 -7.13
N GLY A 326 17.52 -29.82 -8.26
CA GLY A 326 16.86 -28.56 -8.61
C GLY A 326 15.63 -28.29 -7.73
N ARG A 327 15.24 -27.02 -7.59
CA ARG A 327 14.08 -26.62 -6.79
C ARG A 327 13.15 -25.73 -7.61
N LEU A 328 11.86 -25.98 -7.53
CA LEU A 328 10.83 -25.07 -8.00
C LEU A 328 10.03 -24.50 -6.83
N TYR A 329 9.71 -23.23 -6.92
CA TYR A 329 8.76 -22.59 -6.03
C TYR A 329 7.35 -22.71 -6.60
N VAL A 330 6.39 -22.91 -5.71
CA VAL A 330 4.97 -22.98 -6.05
C VAL A 330 4.28 -21.80 -5.39
N ALA A 331 3.48 -21.06 -6.16
CA ALA A 331 2.64 -20.00 -5.62
C ALA A 331 1.23 -20.04 -6.22
N GLY A 332 0.25 -20.00 -5.33
CA GLY A 332 -1.17 -19.93 -5.65
C GLY A 332 -1.68 -18.49 -5.74
N ALA A 333 -2.56 -18.26 -6.70
CA ALA A 333 -3.26 -17.00 -6.97
C ALA A 333 -4.76 -17.28 -7.16
N PRO A 334 -5.49 -17.57 -6.06
CA PRO A 334 -6.85 -18.14 -6.13
C PRO A 334 -7.91 -17.20 -6.71
N ARG A 335 -7.61 -15.91 -6.85
CA ARG A 335 -8.51 -14.92 -7.44
C ARG A 335 -8.20 -14.60 -8.89
N PHE A 336 -7.13 -15.13 -9.47
CA PHE A 336 -6.76 -14.85 -10.85
C PHE A 336 -7.90 -15.19 -11.81
N GLN A 337 -8.33 -14.20 -12.60
CA GLN A 337 -9.50 -14.27 -13.49
C GLN A 337 -10.77 -14.84 -12.83
N HIS A 338 -10.88 -14.68 -11.51
CA HIS A 338 -11.93 -15.27 -10.67
C HIS A 338 -12.01 -16.80 -10.71
N LYS A 339 -11.07 -17.50 -11.35
CA LYS A 339 -11.02 -18.97 -11.40
C LYS A 339 -9.94 -19.56 -10.50
N GLY A 340 -8.85 -18.82 -10.31
CA GLY A 340 -7.67 -19.27 -9.60
C GLY A 340 -6.59 -19.79 -10.54
N LYS A 341 -5.36 -19.81 -10.04
CA LYS A 341 -4.16 -20.20 -10.77
C LYS A 341 -3.09 -20.67 -9.79
N VAL A 342 -2.26 -21.62 -10.20
CA VAL A 342 -1.02 -22.02 -9.50
C VAL A 342 0.12 -21.92 -10.49
N ILE A 343 1.22 -21.29 -10.10
CA ILE A 343 2.44 -21.22 -10.92
C ILE A 343 3.60 -21.95 -10.24
N LEU A 344 4.41 -22.60 -11.06
CA LEU A 344 5.67 -23.23 -10.69
C LEU A 344 6.79 -22.43 -11.35
N PHE A 345 7.77 -22.01 -10.57
CA PHE A 345 8.81 -21.12 -11.08
C PHE A 345 10.15 -21.29 -10.37
N GLU A 346 11.21 -20.95 -11.10
CA GLU A 346 12.55 -20.74 -10.55
C GLU A 346 12.73 -19.26 -10.26
N MET A 347 13.53 -18.96 -9.24
CA MET A 347 13.89 -17.61 -8.87
C MET A 347 15.40 -17.51 -8.63
N ASP A 348 16.05 -16.60 -9.34
CA ASP A 348 17.47 -16.34 -9.18
C ASP A 348 17.77 -15.34 -8.04
N THR A 349 19.05 -15.13 -7.74
CA THR A 349 19.48 -14.19 -6.69
C THR A 349 19.20 -12.72 -7.00
N MET A 350 18.90 -12.38 -8.25
CA MET A 350 18.52 -11.03 -8.68
C MET A 350 17.01 -10.79 -8.61
N GLY A 351 16.21 -11.82 -8.27
CA GLY A 351 14.76 -11.76 -8.27
C GLY A 351 14.15 -11.92 -9.68
N THR A 352 14.92 -12.39 -10.66
CA THR A 352 14.37 -12.82 -11.95
C THR A 352 13.60 -14.11 -11.74
N VAL A 353 12.39 -14.15 -12.29
CA VAL A 353 11.51 -15.32 -12.20
C VAL A 353 11.40 -15.96 -13.57
N THR A 354 11.61 -17.28 -13.62
CA THR A 354 11.35 -18.09 -14.81
C THR A 354 10.23 -19.06 -14.49
N VAL A 355 9.07 -18.87 -15.11
CA VAL A 355 7.90 -19.73 -14.88
C VAL A 355 8.06 -21.00 -15.68
N ALA A 356 8.19 -22.13 -14.99
CA ALA A 356 8.29 -23.45 -15.58
C ALA A 356 6.91 -23.97 -16.04
N GLN A 357 5.86 -23.69 -15.26
CA GLN A 357 4.50 -24.12 -15.58
C GLN A 357 3.45 -23.25 -14.89
N ALA A 358 2.31 -23.07 -15.56
CA ALA A 358 1.13 -22.40 -15.01
C ALA A 358 -0.10 -23.30 -15.13
N LEU A 359 -0.78 -23.54 -14.01
CA LEU A 359 -1.99 -24.34 -13.87
C LEU A 359 -3.17 -23.41 -13.62
N MET A 360 -4.20 -23.48 -14.49
CA MET A 360 -5.36 -22.61 -14.42
C MET A 360 -6.57 -23.35 -13.82
N GLY A 361 -7.30 -22.69 -12.92
CA GLY A 361 -8.55 -23.21 -12.40
C GLY A 361 -9.64 -23.23 -13.48
N GLU A 362 -10.52 -24.24 -13.43
CA GLU A 362 -11.56 -24.42 -14.45
C GLU A 362 -12.81 -23.59 -14.16
N GLN A 363 -13.25 -23.57 -12.90
CA GLN A 363 -14.52 -23.01 -12.45
C GLN A 363 -14.32 -21.63 -11.78
N ILE A 364 -15.16 -20.67 -12.18
CA ILE A 364 -15.23 -19.35 -11.54
C ILE A 364 -15.70 -19.51 -10.09
N GLY A 365 -15.01 -18.84 -9.16
CA GLY A 365 -15.31 -18.88 -7.74
C GLY A 365 -14.78 -20.12 -7.03
N SER A 366 -14.14 -21.07 -7.73
CA SER A 366 -13.61 -22.30 -7.11
C SER A 366 -12.47 -22.06 -6.13
N TYR A 367 -11.81 -20.89 -6.26
CA TYR A 367 -10.69 -20.49 -5.41
C TYR A 367 -9.48 -21.44 -5.58
N PHE A 368 -9.29 -21.97 -6.80
CA PHE A 368 -8.21 -22.92 -7.12
C PHE A 368 -6.82 -22.32 -6.87
N GLY A 369 -5.97 -23.06 -6.14
CA GLY A 369 -4.67 -22.59 -5.72
C GLY A 369 -4.69 -21.78 -4.43
N SER A 370 -5.77 -21.87 -3.64
CA SER A 370 -5.80 -21.30 -2.28
C SER A 370 -5.13 -22.17 -1.24
N GLU A 371 -4.85 -23.42 -1.60
CA GLU A 371 -4.06 -24.37 -0.83
C GLU A 371 -3.18 -25.13 -1.82
N VAL A 372 -1.92 -25.37 -1.46
CA VAL A 372 -0.99 -26.19 -2.25
C VAL A 372 -0.20 -27.10 -1.33
N CYS A 373 -0.01 -28.35 -1.72
CA CYS A 373 0.71 -29.34 -0.93
C CYS A 373 1.61 -30.17 -1.84
N ALA A 374 2.91 -30.11 -1.58
CA ALA A 374 3.93 -30.92 -2.24
C ALA A 374 4.15 -32.19 -1.42
N LEU A 375 4.24 -33.33 -2.10
CA LEU A 375 4.41 -34.64 -1.49
C LEU A 375 5.50 -35.42 -2.21
N ASP A 376 6.49 -35.84 -1.44
CA ASP A 376 7.43 -36.91 -1.77
C ASP A 376 6.79 -38.21 -1.27
N VAL A 377 6.34 -39.05 -2.19
CA VAL A 377 5.55 -40.24 -1.89
C VAL A 377 6.46 -41.38 -1.44
N GLU A 378 7.66 -41.50 -2.02
CA GLU A 378 8.58 -42.60 -1.73
C GLU A 378 9.66 -42.27 -0.69
N ASP A 379 9.65 -41.04 -0.14
CA ASP A 379 10.64 -40.51 0.82
C ASP A 379 12.08 -40.57 0.26
N ASP A 380 12.23 -40.29 -1.04
CA ASP A 380 13.51 -40.34 -1.75
C ASP A 380 14.19 -38.96 -1.89
N GLY A 381 13.54 -37.91 -1.38
CA GLY A 381 13.96 -36.51 -1.45
C GLY A 381 13.50 -35.80 -2.72
N VAL A 382 12.71 -36.44 -3.58
CA VAL A 382 12.13 -35.85 -4.79
C VAL A 382 10.62 -35.70 -4.61
N THR A 383 10.08 -34.57 -5.02
CA THR A 383 8.63 -34.38 -4.97
C THR A 383 7.94 -35.06 -6.16
N ASP A 384 7.10 -36.04 -5.89
CA ASP A 384 6.33 -36.76 -6.91
C ASP A 384 5.01 -36.07 -7.26
N VAL A 385 4.31 -35.58 -6.23
CA VAL A 385 2.93 -35.09 -6.36
C VAL A 385 2.79 -33.67 -5.85
N LEU A 386 2.10 -32.83 -6.63
CA LEU A 386 1.62 -31.53 -6.19
C LEU A 386 0.09 -31.52 -6.19
N LEU A 387 -0.49 -31.27 -5.03
CA LEU A 387 -1.92 -31.06 -4.84
C LEU A 387 -2.23 -29.57 -4.85
N GLY A 388 -3.29 -29.19 -5.57
CA GLY A 388 -3.84 -27.83 -5.57
C GLY A 388 -5.30 -27.84 -5.14
N GLY A 389 -5.62 -27.14 -4.05
CA GLY A 389 -6.97 -27.05 -3.50
C GLY A 389 -7.83 -26.01 -4.20
N GLY A 390 -9.08 -26.37 -4.47
CA GLY A 390 -10.16 -25.47 -4.90
C GLY A 390 -11.37 -25.63 -3.98
N PRO A 391 -11.30 -25.21 -2.71
CA PRO A 391 -12.29 -25.54 -1.70
C PRO A 391 -13.67 -24.93 -1.94
N MET A 392 -13.79 -23.94 -2.83
CA MET A 392 -15.07 -23.36 -3.21
C MET A 392 -15.63 -23.96 -4.51
N TYR A 393 -15.02 -25.04 -5.02
CA TYR A 393 -15.50 -25.74 -6.20
C TYR A 393 -16.89 -26.33 -5.96
N LEU A 394 -17.85 -25.93 -6.78
CA LEU A 394 -19.21 -26.41 -6.73
C LEU A 394 -19.42 -27.48 -7.81
N ALA A 395 -19.47 -28.75 -7.42
CA ALA A 395 -19.86 -29.83 -8.30
C ALA A 395 -21.38 -29.84 -8.49
N LEU A 396 -21.87 -29.19 -9.55
CA LEU A 396 -23.24 -29.39 -10.04
C LEU A 396 -23.30 -30.71 -10.83
N TRP A 397 -24.46 -31.36 -10.82
CA TRP A 397 -24.67 -32.67 -11.46
C TRP A 397 -24.11 -32.73 -12.90
N GLY A 398 -23.29 -33.75 -13.17
CA GLY A 398 -22.75 -34.06 -14.49
C GLY A 398 -21.23 -34.07 -14.52
N THR A 399 -20.65 -35.26 -14.48
CA THR A 399 -19.23 -35.51 -14.76
C THR A 399 -18.90 -35.04 -16.17
N LYS A 400 -17.80 -34.30 -16.33
CA LYS A 400 -17.09 -34.29 -17.59
C LYS A 400 -15.59 -34.37 -17.33
N ASP A 401 -15.06 -35.56 -17.52
CA ASP A 401 -13.63 -35.79 -17.73
C ASP A 401 -13.20 -35.05 -18.99
N HIS A 402 -12.23 -34.16 -18.87
CA HIS A 402 -11.56 -33.57 -20.02
C HIS A 402 -10.05 -33.76 -19.86
N SER A 403 -9.49 -34.54 -20.78
CA SER A 403 -8.06 -34.71 -20.98
C SER A 403 -7.47 -33.46 -21.66
N MET A 404 -6.43 -32.87 -21.06
CA MET A 404 -5.62 -31.78 -21.63
C MET A 404 -4.28 -32.33 -22.19
N PRO A 405 -3.63 -31.64 -23.16
CA PRO A 405 -2.48 -32.16 -23.89
C PRO A 405 -1.17 -32.27 -23.05
N PRO A 406 -0.17 -33.06 -23.50
CA PRO A 406 0.86 -33.66 -22.66
C PRO A 406 2.17 -32.86 -22.52
N GLN A 407 2.13 -31.52 -22.48
CA GLN A 407 3.35 -30.70 -22.39
C GLN A 407 3.45 -29.95 -21.06
N HIS A 408 3.50 -30.70 -19.96
CA HIS A 408 3.62 -30.13 -18.62
C HIS A 408 4.68 -30.91 -17.84
N LEU A 409 5.52 -30.18 -17.08
CA LEU A 409 6.46 -30.74 -16.12
C LEU A 409 5.74 -31.61 -15.08
N LEU A 410 4.54 -31.18 -14.66
CA LEU A 410 3.58 -31.98 -13.91
C LEU A 410 2.36 -32.27 -14.78
N ALA A 411 2.10 -33.55 -15.04
CA ALA A 411 0.89 -33.98 -15.73
C ALA A 411 -0.29 -34.08 -14.74
N PRO A 412 -1.52 -33.68 -15.13
CA PRO A 412 -2.70 -33.91 -14.31
C PRO A 412 -2.90 -35.42 -14.07
N ALA A 413 -2.82 -35.86 -12.81
CA ALA A 413 -2.92 -37.27 -12.43
C ALA A 413 -4.33 -37.68 -11.96
N GLY A 414 -5.26 -36.73 -11.82
CA GLY A 414 -6.64 -36.96 -11.40
C GLY A 414 -7.14 -35.94 -10.37
N THR A 415 -8.29 -36.23 -9.77
CA THR A 415 -8.92 -35.40 -8.72
C THR A 415 -9.24 -36.29 -7.52
N LEU A 416 -8.91 -35.82 -6.32
CA LEU A 416 -9.31 -36.50 -5.08
C LEU A 416 -10.79 -36.22 -4.80
N HIS A 417 -11.55 -37.26 -4.48
CA HIS A 417 -12.99 -37.17 -4.27
C HIS A 417 -13.40 -37.62 -2.86
N ALA A 418 -14.32 -36.87 -2.25
CA ALA A 418 -15.14 -37.35 -1.15
C ALA A 418 -16.36 -38.10 -1.72
N ASP A 419 -16.53 -39.38 -1.38
CA ASP A 419 -17.54 -40.26 -1.99
C ASP A 419 -18.98 -39.81 -1.68
N LYS A 420 -19.19 -39.18 -0.51
CA LYS A 420 -20.43 -38.46 -0.20
C LYS A 420 -20.16 -37.02 -0.60
N LYS A 421 -20.73 -36.54 -1.71
CA LYS A 421 -20.54 -35.18 -2.24
C LYS A 421 -21.36 -34.17 -1.42
N PRO A 422 -20.86 -33.61 -0.31
CA PRO A 422 -21.66 -32.73 0.50
C PRO A 422 -21.60 -31.37 -0.19
N GLN A 423 -22.74 -30.79 -0.53
CA GLN A 423 -22.75 -29.44 -1.07
C GLN A 423 -22.11 -28.51 -0.01
N ASP A 424 -21.19 -27.65 -0.45
CA ASP A 424 -20.52 -26.65 0.41
C ASP A 424 -19.67 -27.22 1.56
N SER A 425 -19.11 -28.44 1.44
CA SER A 425 -18.24 -29.02 2.49
C SER A 425 -16.87 -28.34 2.64
N ARG A 426 -16.47 -27.58 1.62
CA ARG A 426 -15.12 -27.04 1.45
C ARG A 426 -14.02 -28.09 1.54
N PHE A 427 -14.25 -29.25 0.93
CA PHE A 427 -13.21 -30.26 0.76
C PHE A 427 -11.95 -29.67 0.08
N GLY A 428 -10.77 -29.95 0.64
CA GLY A 428 -9.51 -29.38 0.15
C GLY A 428 -9.21 -27.98 0.70
N TYR A 429 -9.88 -27.58 1.80
CA TYR A 429 -9.60 -26.31 2.47
C TYR A 429 -8.26 -26.32 3.22
N ALA A 430 -7.82 -27.49 3.66
CA ALA A 430 -6.52 -27.73 4.25
C ALA A 430 -5.97 -29.04 3.71
N LEU A 431 -4.68 -29.06 3.37
CA LEU A 431 -3.97 -30.24 2.89
C LEU A 431 -2.73 -30.46 3.75
N ALA A 432 -2.45 -31.72 4.10
CA ALA A 432 -1.23 -32.08 4.80
C ALA A 432 -0.64 -33.36 4.20
N ALA A 433 0.59 -33.26 3.72
CA ALA A 433 1.45 -34.42 3.52
C ALA A 433 1.81 -34.97 4.91
N VAL A 434 1.58 -36.25 5.12
CA VAL A 434 1.88 -36.93 6.38
C VAL A 434 2.77 -38.13 6.09
N PRO A 435 3.62 -38.53 7.05
CA PRO A 435 4.36 -39.77 6.93
C PRO A 435 3.41 -40.96 6.70
N ASP A 436 3.95 -42.00 6.08
CA ASP A 436 3.29 -43.29 5.89
C ASP A 436 2.51 -43.75 7.15
N LEU A 437 1.17 -43.73 7.08
CA LEU A 437 0.29 -44.06 8.20
C LEU A 437 -0.05 -45.55 8.27
N ASN A 438 0.01 -46.26 7.14
CA ASN A 438 -0.34 -47.68 7.05
C ASN A 438 0.88 -48.61 7.00
N HIS A 439 2.09 -48.03 7.04
CA HIS A 439 3.38 -48.72 6.97
C HIS A 439 3.59 -49.52 5.67
N ASP A 440 3.09 -49.03 4.55
CA ASP A 440 3.27 -49.67 3.23
C ASP A 440 4.50 -49.16 2.44
N GLY A 441 5.22 -48.19 3.00
CA GLY A 441 6.42 -47.58 2.43
C GLY A 441 6.14 -46.29 1.65
N PHE A 442 4.90 -45.80 1.60
CA PHE A 442 4.54 -44.58 0.88
C PHE A 442 3.92 -43.54 1.81
N ASN A 443 4.35 -42.28 1.67
CA ASN A 443 3.76 -41.17 2.41
C ASN A 443 2.32 -40.89 1.96
N ASP A 444 1.49 -40.45 2.91
CA ASP A 444 0.05 -40.30 2.76
C ASP A 444 -0.36 -38.83 2.76
N VAL A 445 -1.63 -38.56 2.45
CA VAL A 445 -2.21 -37.21 2.53
C VAL A 445 -3.49 -37.19 3.34
N VAL A 446 -3.61 -36.15 4.17
CA VAL A 446 -4.85 -35.81 4.86
C VAL A 446 -5.48 -34.57 4.24
N VAL A 447 -6.78 -34.63 3.95
CA VAL A 447 -7.57 -33.55 3.37
C VAL A 447 -8.69 -33.14 4.30
N GLY A 448 -8.77 -31.84 4.61
CA GLY A 448 -9.84 -31.28 5.45
C GLY A 448 -11.08 -30.84 4.65
N ALA A 449 -12.26 -31.08 5.22
CA ALA A 449 -13.55 -30.59 4.76
C ALA A 449 -14.31 -29.96 5.95
N PRO A 450 -13.94 -28.74 6.37
CA PRO A 450 -14.38 -28.17 7.64
C PRO A 450 -15.87 -27.84 7.71
N LEU A 451 -16.57 -27.72 6.57
CA LEU A 451 -18.00 -27.39 6.55
C LEU A 451 -18.90 -28.61 6.32
N GLU A 452 -18.33 -29.80 6.25
CA GLU A 452 -19.10 -31.04 6.14
C GLU A 452 -19.98 -31.29 7.37
N ASP A 453 -21.04 -32.11 7.19
CA ASP A 453 -21.98 -32.52 8.23
C ASP A 453 -22.55 -31.35 9.04
N GLY A 454 -22.96 -30.28 8.34
CA GLY A 454 -23.55 -29.09 8.95
C GLY A 454 -22.54 -28.28 9.76
N HIS A 455 -21.33 -28.08 9.21
CA HIS A 455 -20.20 -27.39 9.87
C HIS A 455 -19.58 -28.13 11.05
N CYS A 456 -19.83 -29.44 11.20
CA CYS A 456 -19.11 -30.28 12.17
C CYS A 456 -17.68 -30.60 11.67
N GLY A 457 -17.51 -30.65 10.35
CA GLY A 457 -16.23 -30.90 9.69
C GLY A 457 -15.87 -32.37 9.59
N ALA A 458 -15.11 -32.69 8.55
CA ALA A 458 -14.55 -34.02 8.30
C ALA A 458 -13.08 -33.93 7.88
N ILE A 459 -12.36 -35.04 8.04
CA ILE A 459 -11.02 -35.25 7.48
C ILE A 459 -11.04 -36.54 6.67
N TYR A 460 -10.23 -36.58 5.62
CA TYR A 460 -10.12 -37.69 4.69
C TYR A 460 -8.66 -38.10 4.55
N ILE A 461 -8.39 -39.41 4.62
CA ILE A 461 -7.04 -39.96 4.47
C ILE A 461 -6.92 -40.64 3.11
N TYR A 462 -5.93 -40.23 2.32
CA TYR A 462 -5.60 -40.82 1.02
C TYR A 462 -4.22 -41.46 1.11
N HIS A 463 -4.14 -42.75 0.75
CA HIS A 463 -2.87 -43.46 0.80
C HIS A 463 -1.99 -43.22 -0.42
N GLY A 464 -0.68 -43.20 -0.18
CA GLY A 464 0.36 -43.23 -1.18
C GLY A 464 0.33 -44.50 -2.04
N ALA A 465 0.91 -44.39 -3.23
CA ALA A 465 1.20 -45.50 -4.14
C ALA A 465 2.44 -45.14 -4.98
N PRO A 466 3.12 -46.10 -5.63
CA PRO A 466 4.33 -45.80 -6.39
C PRO A 466 4.17 -44.62 -7.35
N GLY A 467 4.89 -43.53 -7.08
CA GLY A 467 4.86 -42.25 -7.81
C GLY A 467 3.51 -41.51 -7.87
N THR A 468 2.51 -41.82 -7.02
CA THR A 468 1.19 -41.18 -7.06
C THR A 468 0.38 -41.35 -5.76
N LEU A 469 -0.86 -40.85 -5.74
CA LEU A 469 -1.84 -41.07 -4.67
C LEU A 469 -3.01 -41.91 -5.17
N LEU A 470 -3.58 -42.73 -4.27
CA LEU A 470 -4.84 -43.41 -4.56
C LEU A 470 -5.99 -42.39 -4.60
N PRO A 471 -6.87 -42.42 -5.62
CA PRO A 471 -7.91 -41.39 -5.80
C PRO A 471 -9.07 -41.48 -4.81
N HIS A 472 -9.22 -42.62 -4.12
CA HIS A 472 -10.26 -42.87 -3.13
C HIS A 472 -9.68 -42.83 -1.72
N TYR A 473 -10.35 -42.08 -0.85
CA TYR A 473 -9.97 -42.03 0.56
C TYR A 473 -10.20 -43.40 1.21
N LYS A 474 -9.44 -43.65 2.28
CA LYS A 474 -9.42 -44.90 3.03
C LYS A 474 -10.10 -44.76 4.38
N GLN A 475 -10.12 -43.55 4.91
CA GLN A 475 -10.78 -43.20 6.16
C GLN A 475 -11.33 -41.78 6.11
#